data_AF-A0A2T2TQB7-F1
#
_entry.id   AF-A0A2T2TQB7-F1
#
_cell.length_a   1.000
_cell.length_b   1.000
_cell.length_c   1.000
_cell.angle_alpha   90.00
_cell.angle_beta   90.00
_cell.angle_gamma   90.00
#
_symmetry.space_group_name_H-M   'P 1'
#
loop_
_entity.id
_entity.type
_entity.pdbx_description
1 polymer ?
#
loop_
_entity_poly.entity_id
_entity_poly.type
_entity_poly.pdbx_seq_one_letter_code
_entity_poly.pdbx_strand_id
1 'polypeptide(L)'
;MKRSSSLYAAAAALTLCVLAVLVAALPRSFRAQAGLQNASLPFSAESTESSALAALPPSVARGHSTLSRLVGTSARASDDPSSAGNAMTRTQVLERLGRLYRYQARLMEARAAGNEKRVGNVLDRAMRALSALARQPGMWKNARFQQVYTPLASAYRAHYGAPDTLSATRGDIFATRDSLFAAVEAARVERAFGLSNAPLLSQASADALAPEDTAVPLPVNDLTRGAMRFLQRQPGEHVYRWMRRKATYFPMIEHVFAEAGVPDELKYLSMVESGLNPQAESRADAAGIWQFTPATARAYGLKVTPWVDERMDPVKATRAAARHLKDLYRMFDGDWHLALSGYNCSPARIRRAIRKVRSQGRAPTFRNIYPYIPRETRNYVPTYVATALMLSNPGSFDLEHVQPGPRYRFDQVPVEGMLPLETAARLAGTTVEQIRALNPSLRRDVLPPSAEPFGLRLPYGTYETFSEGYRALPDSAKGLTLTHRVKDGETPGGIAERYGISLDALRKANQLSGDLAIAAGDRLVVPSTGSDVASPGALADAQQGPRRVQYGSRTLRPLAASSGTLPGTPTAGRGGAITEDVTTYRVK
;
A
#
# COMPACT_ATOMS: atom_id res chain seq x y z
N MET A 1 -37.38 -20.38 26.43
CA MET A 1 -35.92 -20.44 26.64
C MET A 1 -35.46 -21.84 27.09
N LYS A 2 -35.64 -22.92 26.30
CA LYS A 2 -35.11 -24.26 26.65
C LYS A 2 -34.50 -25.07 25.48
N ARG A 3 -34.45 -24.55 24.24
CA ARG A 3 -33.90 -25.29 23.07
C ARG A 3 -32.48 -24.88 22.64
N SER A 4 -31.94 -23.77 23.14
CA SER A 4 -30.56 -23.31 22.82
C SER A 4 -29.48 -23.90 23.74
N SER A 5 -29.85 -24.56 24.84
CA SER A 5 -28.91 -25.16 25.80
C SER A 5 -28.25 -26.44 25.28
N SER A 6 -28.97 -27.24 24.48
CA SER A 6 -28.51 -28.56 24.02
C SER A 6 -27.46 -28.46 22.91
N LEU A 7 -27.60 -27.50 21.99
CA LEU A 7 -26.64 -27.27 20.90
C LEU A 7 -25.31 -26.69 21.40
N TYR A 8 -25.34 -25.82 22.42
CA TYR A 8 -24.13 -25.30 23.05
C TYR A 8 -23.37 -26.37 23.85
N ALA A 9 -24.10 -27.22 24.57
CA ALA A 9 -23.50 -28.36 25.28
C ALA A 9 -22.86 -29.36 24.30
N ALA A 10 -23.52 -29.64 23.18
CA ALA A 10 -23.01 -30.52 22.13
C ALA A 10 -21.75 -29.94 21.44
N ALA A 11 -21.74 -28.64 21.12
CA ALA A 11 -20.58 -27.98 20.51
C ALA A 11 -19.39 -27.90 21.48
N ALA A 12 -19.64 -27.66 22.77
CA ALA A 12 -18.60 -27.66 23.80
C ALA A 12 -18.00 -29.07 23.99
N ALA A 13 -18.83 -30.11 24.01
CA ALA A 13 -18.37 -31.50 24.08
C ALA A 13 -17.54 -31.90 22.86
N LEU A 14 -17.96 -31.51 21.64
CA LEU A 14 -17.21 -31.79 20.42
C LEU A 14 -15.84 -31.10 20.43
N THR A 15 -15.79 -29.86 20.90
CA THR A 15 -14.55 -29.07 20.99
C THR A 15 -13.57 -29.69 22.00
N LEU A 16 -14.08 -30.16 23.15
CA LEU A 16 -13.29 -30.88 24.15
C LEU A 16 -12.74 -32.21 23.63
N CYS A 17 -13.54 -32.97 22.87
CA CYS A 17 -13.07 -34.21 22.24
C CYS A 17 -11.97 -33.97 21.20
N VAL A 18 -12.10 -32.94 20.35
CA VAL A 18 -11.08 -32.60 19.34
C VAL A 18 -9.77 -32.14 20.02
N LEU A 19 -9.86 -31.35 21.09
CA LEU A 19 -8.70 -30.94 21.88
C LEU A 19 -8.02 -32.14 22.57
N ALA A 20 -8.81 -33.07 23.11
CA ALA A 20 -8.27 -34.29 23.72
C ALA A 20 -7.51 -35.17 22.71
N VAL A 21 -8.03 -35.33 21.49
CA VAL A 21 -7.38 -36.08 20.40
C VAL A 21 -6.10 -35.38 19.93
N LEU A 22 -6.11 -34.05 19.79
CA LEU A 22 -4.92 -33.28 19.40
C LEU A 22 -3.83 -33.33 20.47
N VAL A 23 -4.20 -33.27 21.75
CA VAL A 23 -3.25 -33.47 22.87
C VAL A 23 -2.72 -34.91 22.85
N ALA A 24 -3.57 -35.89 22.57
CA ALA A 24 -3.22 -37.31 22.44
C ALA A 24 -2.37 -37.66 21.20
N ALA A 25 -2.23 -36.75 20.23
CA ALA A 25 -1.35 -36.90 19.08
C ALA A 25 0.06 -36.29 19.27
N LEU A 26 0.29 -35.51 20.35
CA LEU A 26 1.60 -34.91 20.62
C LEU A 26 2.65 -35.93 21.09
N PRO A 27 3.94 -35.79 20.71
CA PRO A 27 5.02 -36.64 21.19
C PRO A 27 5.12 -36.65 22.73
N ARG A 28 5.45 -37.81 23.33
CA ARG A 28 5.53 -37.96 24.80
C ARG A 28 6.49 -36.96 25.47
N SER A 29 7.59 -36.62 24.80
CA SER A 29 8.55 -35.61 25.25
C SER A 29 7.94 -34.22 25.42
N PHE A 30 6.97 -33.87 24.57
CA PHE A 30 6.29 -32.57 24.58
C PHE A 30 5.23 -32.49 25.68
N ARG A 31 4.50 -33.58 25.95
CA ARG A 31 3.54 -33.64 27.08
C ARG A 31 4.22 -33.56 28.44
N ALA A 32 5.44 -34.10 28.53
CA ALA A 32 6.24 -34.05 29.74
C ALA A 32 6.70 -32.61 30.07
N GLN A 33 7.14 -31.85 29.06
CA GLN A 33 7.52 -30.44 29.21
C GLN A 33 6.33 -29.50 29.49
N ALA A 34 5.12 -29.86 29.04
CA ALA A 34 3.92 -29.06 29.25
C ALA A 34 3.12 -29.41 30.54
N GLY A 35 3.60 -30.35 31.37
CA GLY A 35 2.94 -30.73 32.63
C GLY A 35 1.63 -31.53 32.46
N LEU A 36 1.36 -32.07 31.28
CA LEU A 36 0.09 -32.74 30.92
C LEU A 36 0.08 -34.25 31.21
N GLN A 37 0.91 -34.72 32.14
CA GLN A 37 1.16 -36.16 32.32
C GLN A 37 -0.01 -36.92 33.00
N ASN A 38 -0.88 -36.22 33.72
CA ASN A 38 -1.96 -36.82 34.54
C ASN A 38 -3.38 -36.37 34.14
N ALA A 39 -3.60 -35.93 32.90
CA ALA A 39 -4.94 -35.56 32.42
C ALA A 39 -5.78 -36.83 32.17
N SER A 40 -6.64 -37.20 33.13
CA SER A 40 -7.61 -38.29 32.98
C SER A 40 -8.72 -37.90 32.01
N LEU A 41 -8.76 -38.53 30.84
CA LEU A 41 -9.84 -38.37 29.86
C LEU A 41 -10.97 -39.37 30.15
N PRO A 42 -12.25 -38.95 30.24
CA PRO A 42 -13.36 -39.87 30.32
C PRO A 42 -13.75 -40.26 28.89
N PHE A 43 -13.24 -41.39 28.38
CA PHE A 43 -13.80 -42.25 27.32
C PHE A 43 -12.67 -43.04 26.63
N SER A 44 -12.82 -44.36 26.54
CA SER A 44 -11.86 -45.27 25.89
C SER A 44 -11.97 -45.19 24.36
N ALA A 45 -10.81 -45.08 23.69
CA ALA A 45 -10.66 -44.76 22.27
C ALA A 45 -10.67 -45.99 21.32
N GLU A 46 -11.45 -47.03 21.59
CA GLU A 46 -11.44 -48.27 20.78
C GLU A 46 -12.72 -48.56 19.99
N SER A 47 -13.71 -47.66 19.95
CA SER A 47 -15.00 -47.96 19.28
C SER A 47 -15.47 -46.96 18.22
N THR A 48 -14.63 -46.06 17.69
CA THR A 48 -15.09 -45.03 16.73
C THR A 48 -14.30 -44.87 15.43
N GLU A 49 -13.26 -45.68 15.17
CA GLU A 49 -12.59 -45.65 13.86
C GLU A 49 -13.43 -46.28 12.73
N SER A 50 -14.32 -47.23 13.02
CA SER A 50 -15.07 -47.96 11.99
C SER A 50 -16.40 -47.31 11.55
N SER A 51 -16.88 -46.25 12.21
CA SER A 51 -18.19 -45.64 11.88
C SER A 51 -18.14 -44.20 11.37
N ALA A 52 -16.98 -43.54 11.38
CA ALA A 52 -16.83 -42.17 10.87
C ALA A 52 -16.43 -42.10 9.38
N LEU A 53 -15.90 -43.19 8.81
CA LEU A 53 -15.48 -43.23 7.40
C LEU A 53 -16.62 -43.52 6.39
N ALA A 54 -17.81 -43.87 6.85
CA ALA A 54 -18.95 -44.23 5.99
C ALA A 54 -19.88 -43.05 5.62
N ALA A 55 -19.56 -41.81 6.04
CA ALA A 55 -20.45 -40.65 5.87
C ALA A 55 -19.88 -39.51 5.01
N LEU A 56 -18.81 -39.74 4.24
CA LEU A 56 -18.21 -38.72 3.36
C LEU A 56 -18.62 -38.92 1.90
N PRO A 57 -19.09 -37.87 1.20
CA PRO A 57 -19.46 -37.94 -0.21
C PRO A 57 -18.22 -38.08 -1.14
N PRO A 58 -18.36 -38.72 -2.32
CA PRO A 58 -17.25 -39.21 -3.16
C PRO A 58 -16.49 -38.15 -3.99
N SER A 59 -16.38 -36.89 -3.54
CA SER A 59 -15.65 -35.84 -4.28
C SER A 59 -14.27 -35.46 -3.69
N VAL A 60 -13.77 -36.18 -2.69
CA VAL A 60 -12.45 -35.89 -2.07
C VAL A 60 -11.40 -36.99 -2.31
N ALA A 61 -11.72 -38.02 -3.11
CA ALA A 61 -10.82 -39.15 -3.41
C ALA A 61 -9.94 -38.96 -4.66
N ARG A 62 -9.55 -37.75 -5.02
CA ARG A 62 -8.49 -37.48 -6.01
C ARG A 62 -7.56 -36.38 -5.52
N GLY A 63 -6.44 -36.80 -4.93
CA GLY A 63 -5.43 -35.89 -4.38
C GLY A 63 -4.36 -36.56 -3.52
N HIS A 64 -4.47 -37.85 -3.23
CA HIS A 64 -3.46 -38.62 -2.50
C HIS A 64 -2.73 -39.61 -3.41
N SER A 65 -1.95 -39.10 -4.37
CA SER A 65 -0.93 -39.89 -5.08
C SER A 65 0.17 -39.02 -5.72
N THR A 66 0.58 -37.91 -5.08
CA THR A 66 1.64 -37.03 -5.62
C THR A 66 2.62 -36.49 -4.59
N LEU A 67 2.79 -37.18 -3.45
CA LEU A 67 3.76 -36.82 -2.41
C LEU A 67 4.70 -37.96 -1.99
N SER A 68 4.88 -38.97 -2.85
CA SER A 68 5.90 -40.02 -2.67
C SER A 68 6.93 -40.08 -3.81
N ARG A 69 7.08 -38.97 -4.57
CA ARG A 69 8.03 -38.89 -5.71
C ARG A 69 8.96 -37.68 -5.67
N LEU A 70 9.10 -37.03 -4.50
CA LEU A 70 9.89 -35.79 -4.35
C LEU A 70 10.99 -35.86 -3.28
N VAL A 71 11.34 -37.06 -2.83
CA VAL A 71 12.55 -37.29 -2.03
C VAL A 71 13.24 -38.54 -2.57
N GLY A 72 14.17 -38.34 -3.50
CA GLY A 72 15.00 -39.42 -4.05
C GLY A 72 15.44 -39.16 -5.47
N THR A 73 16.55 -38.43 -5.65
CA THR A 73 17.66 -38.79 -6.54
C THR A 73 18.70 -37.67 -6.57
N SER A 74 19.84 -37.96 -5.97
CA SER A 74 21.11 -37.29 -6.22
C SER A 74 21.70 -37.80 -7.56
N ALA A 75 22.48 -36.94 -8.20
CA ALA A 75 23.48 -37.24 -9.23
C ALA A 75 22.98 -37.72 -10.62
N ARG A 76 23.01 -36.79 -11.59
CA ARG A 76 23.74 -36.99 -12.86
C ARG A 76 24.01 -35.64 -13.51
N ALA A 77 25.30 -35.34 -13.65
CA ALA A 77 25.81 -34.28 -14.49
C ALA A 77 25.55 -34.62 -15.96
N SER A 78 25.06 -33.66 -16.73
CA SER A 78 25.09 -33.68 -18.19
C SER A 78 26.16 -32.70 -18.64
N ASP A 79 27.28 -33.23 -19.12
CA ASP A 79 28.32 -32.49 -19.83
C ASP A 79 27.80 -32.08 -21.22
N ASP A 80 27.69 -30.78 -21.47
CA ASP A 80 27.62 -30.19 -22.81
C ASP A 80 28.92 -29.39 -23.05
N PRO A 81 29.83 -29.83 -23.93
CA PRO A 81 31.15 -29.24 -24.10
C PRO A 81 31.18 -27.96 -24.95
N SER A 82 30.04 -27.33 -25.27
CA SER A 82 29.98 -26.20 -26.22
C SER A 82 29.99 -24.77 -25.63
N SER A 83 30.16 -24.58 -24.30
CA SER A 83 30.11 -23.24 -23.67
C SER A 83 31.42 -22.71 -23.03
N ALA A 84 32.53 -23.42 -23.18
CA ALA A 84 33.78 -23.14 -22.46
C ALA A 84 34.57 -21.88 -22.91
N GLY A 85 34.03 -21.04 -23.81
CA GLY A 85 34.77 -19.91 -24.40
C GLY A 85 34.80 -18.60 -23.62
N ASN A 86 34.02 -18.44 -22.53
CA ASN A 86 33.84 -17.11 -21.89
C ASN A 86 33.82 -17.09 -20.35
N ALA A 87 34.26 -18.16 -19.68
CA ALA A 87 34.33 -18.20 -18.22
C ALA A 87 35.57 -17.45 -17.72
N MET A 88 35.38 -16.45 -16.85
CA MET A 88 36.49 -15.69 -16.27
C MET A 88 37.40 -16.56 -15.40
N THR A 89 38.70 -16.32 -15.47
CA THR A 89 39.67 -16.94 -14.57
C THR A 89 39.45 -16.47 -13.11
N ARG A 90 39.92 -17.28 -12.15
CA ARG A 90 39.84 -16.95 -10.72
C ARG A 90 40.50 -15.59 -10.39
N THR A 91 41.61 -15.27 -11.04
CA THR A 91 42.32 -13.99 -10.87
C THR A 91 41.47 -12.82 -11.38
N GLN A 92 40.87 -12.94 -12.56
CA GLN A 92 39.99 -11.91 -13.12
C GLN A 92 38.73 -11.67 -12.27
N VAL A 93 38.18 -12.73 -11.67
CA VAL A 93 37.07 -12.62 -10.71
C VAL A 93 37.49 -11.84 -9.47
N LEU A 94 38.67 -12.13 -8.90
CA LEU A 94 39.19 -11.42 -7.73
C LEU A 94 39.47 -9.95 -8.02
N GLU A 95 40.03 -9.62 -9.18
CA GLU A 95 40.24 -8.23 -9.60
C GLU A 95 38.93 -7.45 -9.75
N ARG A 96 37.91 -8.08 -10.34
CA ARG A 96 36.57 -7.48 -10.49
C ARG A 96 35.89 -7.27 -9.14
N LEU A 97 36.00 -8.22 -8.22
CA LEU A 97 35.55 -8.04 -6.83
C LEU A 97 36.28 -6.89 -6.14
N GLY A 98 37.60 -6.79 -6.30
CA GLY A 98 38.39 -5.67 -5.78
C GLY A 98 37.93 -4.30 -6.31
N ARG A 99 37.52 -4.22 -7.59
CA ARG A 99 36.90 -3.00 -8.15
C ARG A 99 35.57 -2.66 -7.46
N LEU A 100 34.75 -3.64 -7.14
CA LEU A 100 33.46 -3.43 -6.47
C LEU A 100 33.63 -2.90 -5.04
N TYR A 101 34.59 -3.42 -4.27
CA TYR A 101 34.90 -2.88 -2.95
C TYR A 101 35.41 -1.43 -3.01
N ARG A 102 36.18 -1.07 -4.05
CA ARG A 102 36.58 0.33 -4.27
C ARG A 102 35.40 1.23 -4.59
N TYR A 103 34.40 0.75 -5.33
CA TYR A 103 33.18 1.53 -5.53
C TYR A 103 32.39 1.71 -4.23
N GLN A 104 32.34 0.71 -3.36
CA GLN A 104 31.71 0.82 -2.05
C GLN A 104 32.41 1.85 -1.15
N ALA A 105 33.74 1.89 -1.14
CA ALA A 105 34.50 2.91 -0.42
C ALA A 105 34.24 4.33 -0.96
N ARG A 106 34.33 4.51 -2.29
CA ARG A 106 34.05 5.80 -2.96
C ARG A 106 32.61 6.28 -2.74
N LEU A 107 31.67 5.35 -2.61
CA LEU A 107 30.29 5.67 -2.29
C LEU A 107 30.17 6.23 -0.88
N MET A 108 30.88 5.67 0.10
CA MET A 108 30.90 6.20 1.48
C MET A 108 31.55 7.58 1.53
N GLU A 109 32.66 7.79 0.83
CA GLU A 109 33.29 9.11 0.68
C GLU A 109 32.34 10.15 0.08
N ALA A 110 31.67 9.81 -1.03
CA ALA A 110 30.75 10.71 -1.72
C ALA A 110 29.56 11.10 -0.83
N ARG A 111 29.06 10.16 -0.01
CA ARG A 111 28.00 10.41 0.97
C ARG A 111 28.46 11.29 2.12
N ALA A 112 29.66 11.05 2.66
CA ALA A 112 30.23 11.87 3.72
C ALA A 112 30.44 13.33 3.26
N ALA A 113 30.75 13.51 1.97
CA ALA A 113 30.89 14.82 1.35
C ALA A 113 29.56 15.47 0.90
N GLY A 114 28.41 14.82 1.10
CA GLY A 114 27.09 15.33 0.67
C GLY A 114 26.93 15.53 -0.84
N ASN A 115 27.77 14.91 -1.67
CA ASN A 115 27.80 15.16 -3.12
C ASN A 115 26.92 14.15 -3.88
N GLU A 116 25.63 14.46 -4.00
CA GLU A 116 24.62 13.58 -4.62
C GLU A 116 24.94 13.20 -6.08
N LYS A 117 25.49 14.13 -6.87
CA LYS A 117 25.90 13.84 -8.26
C LYS A 117 27.03 12.82 -8.31
N ARG A 118 27.97 12.86 -7.36
CA ARG A 118 29.05 11.88 -7.23
C ARG A 118 28.53 10.53 -6.72
N VAL A 119 27.55 10.53 -5.81
CA VAL A 119 26.87 9.31 -5.33
C VAL A 119 26.25 8.55 -6.51
N GLY A 120 25.45 9.23 -7.35
CA GLY A 120 24.82 8.59 -8.52
C GLY A 120 25.83 7.99 -9.50
N ASN A 121 26.86 8.78 -9.88
CA ASN A 121 27.92 8.32 -10.77
C ASN A 121 28.67 7.07 -10.27
N VAL A 122 28.95 7.00 -8.96
CA VAL A 122 29.60 5.84 -8.34
C VAL A 122 28.69 4.62 -8.40
N LEU A 123 27.40 4.81 -8.10
CA LEU A 123 26.39 3.76 -8.10
C LEU A 123 26.13 3.17 -9.49
N ASP A 124 26.06 3.99 -10.55
CA ASP A 124 25.87 3.50 -11.92
C ASP A 124 27.05 2.67 -12.43
N ARG A 125 28.27 3.08 -12.05
CA ARG A 125 29.49 2.33 -12.39
C ARG A 125 29.59 1.03 -11.60
N ALA A 126 29.19 1.06 -10.33
CA ALA A 126 29.14 -0.11 -9.46
C ALA A 126 28.15 -1.16 -9.99
N MET A 127 26.93 -0.75 -10.38
CA MET A 127 25.92 -1.70 -10.89
C MET A 127 26.28 -2.29 -12.23
N ARG A 128 26.85 -1.51 -13.16
CA ARG A 128 27.38 -2.05 -14.42
C ARG A 128 28.44 -3.12 -14.16
N ALA A 129 29.35 -2.87 -13.21
CA ALA A 129 30.36 -3.86 -12.83
C ALA A 129 29.76 -5.10 -12.15
N LEU A 130 28.75 -4.92 -11.29
CA LEU A 130 28.02 -6.03 -10.65
C LEU A 130 27.31 -6.91 -11.67
N SER A 131 26.53 -6.32 -12.58
CA SER A 131 25.77 -7.06 -13.61
C SER A 131 26.67 -7.79 -14.60
N ALA A 132 27.87 -7.29 -14.86
CA ALA A 132 28.86 -8.01 -15.66
C ALA A 132 29.44 -9.23 -14.93
N LEU A 133 29.64 -9.13 -13.61
CA LEU A 133 30.18 -10.21 -12.78
C LEU A 133 29.13 -11.27 -12.43
N ALA A 134 27.88 -10.87 -12.16
CA ALA A 134 26.74 -11.76 -11.88
C ALA A 134 26.40 -12.74 -13.01
N ARG A 135 26.78 -12.42 -14.26
CA ARG A 135 26.59 -13.30 -15.43
C ARG A 135 27.56 -14.48 -15.48
N GLN A 136 28.56 -14.53 -14.59
CA GLN A 136 29.52 -15.63 -14.54
C GLN A 136 28.92 -16.87 -13.84
N PRO A 137 29.18 -18.09 -14.36
CA PRO A 137 28.70 -19.33 -13.76
C PRO A 137 29.11 -19.44 -12.28
N GLY A 138 28.16 -19.79 -11.41
CA GLY A 138 28.42 -20.00 -9.98
C GLY A 138 28.67 -18.73 -9.14
N MET A 139 28.62 -17.52 -9.73
CA MET A 139 28.93 -16.28 -9.01
C MET A 139 27.97 -16.00 -7.84
N TRP A 140 26.71 -16.38 -7.99
CA TRP A 140 25.69 -16.25 -6.94
C TRP A 140 25.96 -17.13 -5.71
N LYS A 141 26.80 -18.17 -5.82
CA LYS A 141 27.23 -19.01 -4.70
C LYS A 141 28.52 -18.51 -4.02
N ASN A 142 29.14 -17.45 -4.55
CA ASN A 142 30.39 -16.91 -4.02
C ASN A 142 30.12 -15.92 -2.88
N ALA A 143 30.61 -16.23 -1.68
CA ALA A 143 30.38 -15.43 -0.48
C ALA A 143 30.91 -13.98 -0.60
N ARG A 144 32.08 -13.77 -1.23
CA ARG A 144 32.67 -12.43 -1.40
C ARG A 144 31.87 -11.57 -2.37
N PHE A 145 31.24 -12.18 -3.37
CA PHE A 145 30.32 -11.49 -4.27
C PHE A 145 29.04 -11.08 -3.54
N GLN A 146 28.44 -11.96 -2.75
CA GLN A 146 27.25 -11.64 -1.95
C GLN A 146 27.49 -10.51 -0.93
N GLN A 147 28.67 -10.51 -0.29
CA GLN A 147 29.08 -9.47 0.66
C GLN A 147 29.15 -8.06 0.05
N VAL A 148 29.54 -7.95 -1.23
CA VAL A 148 29.64 -6.64 -1.92
C VAL A 148 28.38 -6.30 -2.72
N TYR A 149 27.67 -7.32 -3.23
CA TYR A 149 26.42 -7.18 -3.96
C TYR A 149 25.32 -6.58 -3.09
N THR A 150 25.09 -7.13 -1.89
CA THR A 150 23.97 -6.71 -1.03
C THR A 150 24.04 -5.22 -0.65
N PRO A 151 25.17 -4.68 -0.15
CA PRO A 151 25.27 -3.27 0.19
C PRO A 151 25.18 -2.33 -1.01
N LEU A 152 25.83 -2.67 -2.13
CA LEU A 152 25.82 -1.82 -3.35
C LEU A 152 24.45 -1.84 -4.04
N ALA A 153 23.83 -3.02 -4.18
CA ALA A 153 22.49 -3.14 -4.74
C ALA A 153 21.45 -2.48 -3.84
N SER A 154 21.61 -2.55 -2.51
CA SER A 154 20.76 -1.82 -1.55
C SER A 154 20.95 -0.32 -1.66
N ALA A 155 22.20 0.17 -1.74
CA ALA A 155 22.50 1.58 -1.93
C ALA A 155 22.00 2.13 -3.28
N TYR A 156 22.14 1.35 -4.34
CA TYR A 156 21.59 1.66 -5.66
C TYR A 156 20.06 1.69 -5.63
N ARG A 157 19.42 0.72 -4.98
CA ARG A 157 17.96 0.71 -4.76
C ARG A 157 17.47 1.85 -3.86
N ALA A 158 18.27 2.31 -2.91
CA ALA A 158 17.93 3.45 -2.07
C ALA A 158 18.11 4.80 -2.81
N HIS A 159 19.08 4.87 -3.72
CA HIS A 159 19.39 6.09 -4.47
C HIS A 159 18.54 6.24 -5.75
N TYR A 160 18.39 5.16 -6.51
CA TYR A 160 17.64 5.12 -7.77
C TYR A 160 16.36 4.32 -7.68
N GLY A 161 16.33 3.25 -6.88
CA GLY A 161 15.14 2.43 -6.78
C GLY A 161 13.95 3.24 -6.26
N ALA A 162 12.79 2.95 -6.83
CA ALA A 162 11.58 2.91 -6.04
C ALA A 162 11.80 1.76 -5.04
N PRO A 163 12.13 2.00 -3.76
CA PRO A 163 12.15 0.95 -2.77
C PRO A 163 10.80 0.24 -2.77
N ASP A 164 10.81 -0.91 -2.14
CA ASP A 164 9.71 -1.81 -1.82
C ASP A 164 8.38 -1.12 -1.41
N THR A 165 8.35 0.18 -1.11
CA THR A 165 7.12 0.96 -0.91
C THR A 165 6.43 1.46 -2.20
N LEU A 166 7.21 1.79 -3.22
CA LEU A 166 6.75 2.32 -4.52
C LEU A 166 6.61 1.19 -5.56
N SER A 167 7.41 0.12 -5.43
CA SER A 167 7.32 -1.11 -6.23
C SER A 167 6.49 -2.22 -5.54
N ALA A 168 5.78 -1.90 -4.45
CA ALA A 168 5.36 -2.88 -3.45
C ALA A 168 4.57 -4.08 -4.00
N THR A 169 5.03 -5.29 -3.68
CA THR A 169 4.31 -6.54 -3.89
C THR A 169 2.95 -6.51 -3.17
N ARG A 170 1.92 -7.08 -3.80
CA ARG A 170 0.54 -7.21 -3.30
C ARG A 170 0.53 -8.09 -2.03
N GLY A 171 0.74 -7.52 -0.85
CA GLY A 171 0.51 -8.18 0.43
C GLY A 171 -0.98 -8.09 0.83
N ASP A 172 -1.49 -9.05 1.59
CA ASP A 172 -2.89 -9.09 2.03
C ASP A 172 -3.14 -8.09 3.19
N ILE A 173 -3.13 -6.80 2.87
CA ILE A 173 -3.38 -5.69 3.81
C ILE A 173 -4.74 -5.86 4.51
N PHE A 174 -5.71 -6.45 3.83
CA PHE A 174 -7.06 -6.64 4.35
C PHE A 174 -7.13 -7.78 5.37
N ALA A 175 -6.38 -8.87 5.18
CA ALA A 175 -6.24 -9.89 6.22
C ALA A 175 -5.68 -9.31 7.54
N THR A 176 -4.62 -8.49 7.46
CA THR A 176 -4.08 -7.79 8.64
C THR A 176 -5.13 -6.87 9.28
N ARG A 177 -5.88 -6.11 8.47
CA ARG A 177 -6.94 -5.21 8.96
C ARG A 177 -8.07 -5.99 9.65
N ASP A 178 -8.47 -7.11 9.09
CA ASP A 178 -9.51 -7.99 9.66
C ASP A 178 -9.05 -8.58 11.01
N SER A 179 -7.78 -9.02 11.10
CA SER A 179 -7.19 -9.48 12.36
C SER A 179 -7.10 -8.37 13.41
N LEU A 180 -6.75 -7.14 13.00
CA LEU A 180 -6.72 -5.97 13.87
C LEU A 180 -8.13 -5.66 14.42
N PHE A 181 -9.16 -5.63 13.58
CA PHE A 181 -10.53 -5.40 14.03
C PHE A 181 -11.05 -6.54 14.94
N ALA A 182 -10.67 -7.79 14.67
CA ALA A 182 -10.98 -8.91 15.55
C ALA A 182 -10.33 -8.74 16.93
N ALA A 183 -9.09 -8.26 17.00
CA ALA A 183 -8.39 -8.03 18.27
C ALA A 183 -9.01 -6.89 19.10
N VAL A 184 -9.51 -5.83 18.46
CA VAL A 184 -10.26 -4.76 19.14
C VAL A 184 -11.52 -5.31 19.81
N GLU A 185 -12.24 -6.21 19.12
CA GLU A 185 -13.43 -6.86 19.69
C GLU A 185 -13.11 -7.85 20.80
N ALA A 186 -12.00 -8.58 20.69
CA ALA A 186 -11.53 -9.47 21.75
C ALA A 186 -11.27 -8.66 23.04
N ALA A 187 -10.61 -7.50 22.94
CA ALA A 187 -10.37 -6.62 24.08
C ALA A 187 -11.67 -6.14 24.74
N ARG A 188 -12.74 -5.91 23.95
CA ARG A 188 -14.07 -5.57 24.47
C ARG A 188 -14.68 -6.71 25.29
N VAL A 189 -14.58 -7.93 24.77
CA VAL A 189 -15.10 -9.14 25.42
C VAL A 189 -14.31 -9.43 26.70
N GLU A 190 -12.99 -9.39 26.64
CA GLU A 190 -12.12 -9.56 27.82
C GLU A 190 -12.51 -8.61 28.95
N ARG A 191 -12.76 -7.31 28.65
CA ARG A 191 -13.21 -6.35 29.66
C ARG A 191 -14.59 -6.71 30.20
N ALA A 192 -15.54 -7.04 29.33
CA ALA A 192 -16.92 -7.35 29.73
C ALA A 192 -17.01 -8.54 30.69
N PHE A 193 -16.07 -9.48 30.60
CA PHE A 193 -16.00 -10.67 31.45
C PHE A 193 -14.89 -10.63 32.52
N GLY A 194 -14.16 -9.51 32.65
CA GLY A 194 -13.07 -9.39 33.62
C GLY A 194 -11.87 -10.32 33.36
N LEU A 195 -11.70 -10.79 32.12
CA LEU A 195 -10.71 -11.81 31.72
C LEU A 195 -9.35 -11.23 31.29
N SER A 196 -9.15 -9.91 31.39
CA SER A 196 -7.91 -9.27 30.92
C SER A 196 -6.81 -9.35 31.99
N ASN A 197 -5.79 -10.17 31.74
CA ASN A 197 -4.59 -10.29 32.59
C ASN A 197 -3.46 -9.31 32.19
N ALA A 198 -3.68 -8.46 31.18
CA ALA A 198 -2.72 -7.42 30.84
C ALA A 198 -2.71 -6.35 31.93
N PRO A 199 -1.55 -5.86 32.41
CA PRO A 199 -1.52 -4.75 33.35
C PRO A 199 -2.34 -3.61 32.75
N LEU A 200 -3.37 -3.19 33.48
CA LEU A 200 -4.13 -1.98 33.15
C LEU A 200 -3.09 -0.86 33.06
N LEU A 201 -2.92 -0.28 31.86
CA LEU A 201 -2.50 1.12 31.80
C LEU A 201 -3.52 1.85 32.66
N SER A 202 -3.08 2.35 33.81
CA SER A 202 -3.95 3.09 34.73
C SER A 202 -4.61 4.23 33.95
N GLN A 203 -5.75 4.74 34.40
CA GLN A 203 -6.33 5.94 33.79
C GLN A 203 -5.28 7.06 33.70
N ALA A 204 -4.42 7.20 34.72
CA ALA A 204 -3.30 8.13 34.71
C ALA A 204 -2.30 7.89 33.55
N SER A 205 -1.99 6.64 33.19
CA SER A 205 -1.14 6.34 32.01
C SER A 205 -1.87 6.54 30.68
N ALA A 206 -3.19 6.37 30.64
CA ALA A 206 -4.00 6.64 29.45
C ALA A 206 -4.13 8.15 29.18
N ASP A 207 -4.29 8.94 30.24
CA ASP A 207 -4.35 10.40 30.21
C ASP A 207 -2.97 11.00 29.89
N ALA A 208 -1.88 10.38 30.38
CA ALA A 208 -0.51 10.72 29.99
C ALA A 208 -0.22 10.49 28.49
N LEU A 209 -0.91 9.53 27.87
CA LEU A 209 -0.75 9.19 26.44
C LEU A 209 -1.67 9.99 25.52
N ALA A 210 -2.71 10.64 26.05
CA ALA A 210 -3.61 11.46 25.27
C ALA A 210 -2.94 12.82 25.00
N PRO A 211 -2.67 13.18 23.73
CA PRO A 211 -2.05 14.45 23.42
C PRO A 211 -3.01 15.61 23.74
N GLU A 212 -2.46 16.65 24.38
CA GLU A 212 -3.15 17.93 24.59
C GLU A 212 -3.11 18.71 23.26
N ASP A 213 -4.21 19.39 22.91
CA ASP A 213 -4.34 20.25 21.72
C ASP A 213 -4.42 19.59 20.33
N THR A 214 -4.95 18.38 20.21
CA THR A 214 -5.27 17.80 18.88
C THR A 214 -6.60 18.29 18.33
N ALA A 215 -6.64 18.61 17.04
CA ALA A 215 -7.89 19.04 16.38
C ALA A 215 -8.88 17.88 16.25
N VAL A 216 -8.37 16.64 16.14
CA VAL A 216 -9.15 15.40 16.24
C VAL A 216 -8.97 14.82 17.64
N PRO A 217 -10.03 14.61 18.44
CA PRO A 217 -9.88 13.98 19.76
C PRO A 217 -9.32 12.56 19.64
N LEU A 218 -8.31 12.21 20.45
CA LEU A 218 -7.65 10.89 20.45
C LEU A 218 -7.79 10.16 21.80
N PRO A 219 -9.02 9.81 22.24
CA PRO A 219 -9.23 9.24 23.56
C PRO A 219 -8.66 7.83 23.69
N VAL A 220 -7.83 7.60 24.71
CA VAL A 220 -7.32 6.26 25.03
C VAL A 220 -8.36 5.50 25.85
N ASN A 221 -9.10 4.62 25.17
CA ASN A 221 -10.06 3.69 25.79
C ASN A 221 -9.66 2.22 25.56
N ASP A 222 -10.43 1.27 26.08
CA ASP A 222 -10.09 -0.15 25.98
C ASP A 222 -10.04 -0.69 24.56
N LEU A 223 -10.91 -0.19 23.67
CA LEU A 223 -10.89 -0.57 22.27
C LEU A 223 -9.59 -0.09 21.61
N THR A 224 -9.17 1.13 21.96
CA THR A 224 -7.91 1.73 21.51
C THR A 224 -6.72 0.93 22.03
N ARG A 225 -6.75 0.53 23.32
CA ARG A 225 -5.72 -0.34 23.91
C ARG A 225 -5.67 -1.72 23.26
N GLY A 226 -6.82 -2.29 22.91
CA GLY A 226 -6.89 -3.53 22.15
C GLY A 226 -6.19 -3.43 20.79
N ALA A 227 -6.45 -2.35 20.06
CA ALA A 227 -5.76 -2.05 18.80
C ALA A 227 -4.25 -1.86 19.02
N MET A 228 -3.84 -1.11 20.05
CA MET A 228 -2.42 -0.90 20.37
C MET A 228 -1.69 -2.22 20.64
N ARG A 229 -2.27 -3.10 21.47
CA ARG A 229 -1.70 -4.43 21.77
C ARG A 229 -1.56 -5.30 20.52
N PHE A 230 -2.53 -5.24 19.61
CA PHE A 230 -2.41 -5.94 18.33
C PHE A 230 -1.23 -5.39 17.51
N LEU A 231 -1.15 -4.07 17.37
CA LEU A 231 -0.11 -3.42 16.59
C LEU A 231 1.30 -3.72 17.14
N GLN A 232 1.46 -3.87 18.46
CA GLN A 232 2.72 -4.20 19.13
C GLN A 232 3.12 -5.69 19.11
N ARG A 233 2.19 -6.63 18.90
CA ARG A 233 2.49 -8.06 19.09
C ARG A 233 3.52 -8.59 18.08
N GLN A 234 3.42 -8.17 16.81
CA GLN A 234 4.32 -8.57 15.72
C GLN A 234 4.52 -7.42 14.72
N PRO A 235 5.15 -6.31 15.13
CA PRO A 235 5.20 -5.08 14.34
C PRO A 235 5.92 -5.25 13.00
N GLY A 236 6.77 -6.27 12.85
CA GLY A 236 7.44 -6.63 11.61
C GLY A 236 6.50 -7.06 10.48
N GLU A 237 5.34 -7.65 10.78
CA GLU A 237 4.41 -8.15 9.75
C GLU A 237 3.65 -7.02 9.04
N HIS A 238 3.35 -5.95 9.78
CA HIS A 238 2.48 -4.85 9.33
C HIS A 238 3.05 -3.46 9.61
N VAL A 239 3.34 -3.13 10.88
CA VAL A 239 3.70 -1.76 11.31
C VAL A 239 4.95 -1.25 10.60
N TYR A 240 6.01 -2.06 10.52
CA TYR A 240 7.27 -1.62 9.94
C TYR A 240 7.14 -1.31 8.44
N ARG A 241 6.29 -2.05 7.71
CA ARG A 241 5.97 -1.73 6.31
C ARG A 241 5.24 -0.39 6.22
N TRP A 242 4.28 -0.13 7.11
CA TRP A 242 3.58 1.14 7.13
C TRP A 242 4.50 2.31 7.50
N MET A 243 5.42 2.13 8.44
CA MET A 243 6.42 3.13 8.82
C MET A 243 7.38 3.48 7.67
N ARG A 244 7.74 2.50 6.82
CA ARG A 244 8.52 2.77 5.60
C ARG A 244 7.73 3.64 4.62
N ARG A 245 6.48 3.28 4.34
CA ARG A 245 5.58 4.03 3.44
C ARG A 245 5.20 5.40 3.98
N LYS A 246 5.12 5.53 5.31
CA LYS A 246 4.93 6.81 6.00
C LYS A 246 5.99 7.81 5.55
N ALA A 247 7.26 7.41 5.55
CA ALA A 247 8.34 8.28 5.10
C ALA A 247 8.21 8.70 3.62
N THR A 248 7.59 7.85 2.79
CA THR A 248 7.31 8.14 1.38
C THR A 248 6.22 9.17 1.18
N TYR A 249 5.04 8.94 1.77
CA TYR A 249 3.81 9.64 1.37
C TYR A 249 3.34 10.71 2.34
N PHE A 250 3.73 10.66 3.63
CA PHE A 250 3.26 11.65 4.60
C PHE A 250 3.63 13.08 4.23
N PRO A 251 4.86 13.41 3.77
CA PRO A 251 5.16 14.78 3.37
C PRO A 251 4.22 15.33 2.28
N MET A 252 3.78 14.47 1.37
CA MET A 252 2.78 14.84 0.35
C MET A 252 1.39 15.04 0.97
N ILE A 253 0.97 14.14 1.87
CA ILE A 253 -0.33 14.25 2.54
C ILE A 253 -0.39 15.49 3.41
N GLU A 254 0.64 15.74 4.22
CA GLU A 254 0.81 16.90 5.09
C GLU A 254 0.69 18.20 4.29
N HIS A 255 1.38 18.28 3.15
CA HIS A 255 1.29 19.44 2.27
C HIS A 255 -0.13 19.66 1.73
N VAL A 256 -0.78 18.61 1.20
CA VAL A 256 -2.16 18.72 0.69
C VAL A 256 -3.15 19.06 1.80
N PHE A 257 -2.97 18.52 3.00
CA PHE A 257 -3.86 18.75 4.14
C PHE A 257 -3.72 20.17 4.67
N ALA A 258 -2.49 20.68 4.75
CA ALA A 258 -2.22 22.07 5.10
C ALA A 258 -2.87 23.04 4.09
N GLU A 259 -2.72 22.81 2.78
CA GLU A 259 -3.39 23.60 1.74
C GLU A 259 -4.93 23.56 1.87
N ALA A 260 -5.48 22.39 2.22
CA ALA A 260 -6.92 22.19 2.32
C ALA A 260 -7.51 22.63 3.68
N GLY A 261 -6.69 22.99 4.67
CA GLY A 261 -7.12 23.26 6.04
C GLY A 261 -7.75 22.03 6.71
N VAL A 262 -7.14 20.86 6.53
CA VAL A 262 -7.55 19.59 7.15
C VAL A 262 -6.59 19.26 8.30
N PRO A 263 -7.08 18.80 9.46
CA PRO A 263 -6.24 18.37 10.57
C PRO A 263 -5.17 17.35 10.15
N ASP A 264 -3.94 17.56 10.63
CA ASP A 264 -2.78 16.71 10.30
C ASP A 264 -2.97 15.26 10.78
N GLU A 265 -3.65 15.07 11.91
CA GLU A 265 -3.94 13.78 12.52
C GLU A 265 -4.69 12.84 11.56
N LEU A 266 -5.51 13.39 10.67
CA LEU A 266 -6.30 12.59 9.73
C LEU A 266 -5.44 11.84 8.70
N LYS A 267 -4.15 12.19 8.54
CA LYS A 267 -3.25 11.44 7.66
C LYS A 267 -3.10 9.98 8.09
N TYR A 268 -3.21 9.68 9.39
CA TYR A 268 -3.11 8.32 9.91
C TYR A 268 -4.26 7.41 9.44
N LEU A 269 -5.38 8.01 9.00
CA LEU A 269 -6.48 7.27 8.39
C LEU A 269 -6.02 6.45 7.17
N SER A 270 -5.13 7.02 6.35
CA SER A 270 -4.56 6.35 5.17
C SER A 270 -3.81 5.06 5.50
N MET A 271 -3.29 4.94 6.73
CA MET A 271 -2.62 3.72 7.20
C MET A 271 -3.63 2.65 7.58
N VAL A 272 -4.74 3.02 8.21
CA VAL A 272 -5.84 2.10 8.52
C VAL A 272 -6.52 1.59 7.26
N GLU A 273 -6.67 2.45 6.24
CA GLU A 273 -7.35 2.11 4.99
C GLU A 273 -6.55 1.13 4.12
N SER A 274 -5.27 1.42 3.89
CA SER A 274 -4.46 0.69 2.90
C SER A 274 -3.03 0.41 3.35
N GLY A 275 -2.65 0.84 4.55
CA GLY A 275 -1.24 0.89 4.95
C GLY A 275 -0.43 1.74 3.98
N LEU A 276 -0.98 2.85 3.47
CA LEU A 276 -0.37 3.74 2.48
C LEU A 276 -0.01 3.05 1.14
N ASN A 277 -0.80 2.07 0.71
CA ASN A 277 -0.58 1.40 -0.57
C ASN A 277 -1.41 2.05 -1.68
N PRO A 278 -0.80 2.72 -2.68
CA PRO A 278 -1.55 3.31 -3.79
C PRO A 278 -2.20 2.26 -4.70
N GLN A 279 -1.79 1.00 -4.65
CA GLN A 279 -2.34 -0.08 -5.47
C GLN A 279 -3.23 -1.04 -4.65
N ALA A 280 -3.63 -0.66 -3.43
CA ALA A 280 -4.56 -1.48 -2.65
C ALA A 280 -5.94 -1.51 -3.32
N GLU A 281 -6.51 -2.70 -3.46
CA GLU A 281 -7.87 -2.94 -3.97
C GLU A 281 -8.57 -3.91 -3.03
N SER A 282 -9.71 -3.50 -2.46
CA SER A 282 -10.50 -4.35 -1.59
C SER A 282 -11.45 -5.26 -2.37
N ARG A 283 -12.00 -6.27 -1.68
CA ARG A 283 -13.07 -7.13 -2.20
C ARG A 283 -14.34 -6.36 -2.57
N ALA A 284 -14.53 -5.17 -2.00
CA ALA A 284 -15.65 -4.28 -2.26
C ALA A 284 -15.35 -3.22 -3.33
N ASP A 285 -14.30 -3.44 -4.14
CA ASP A 285 -13.85 -2.54 -5.22
C ASP A 285 -13.45 -1.14 -4.72
N ALA A 286 -13.08 -0.99 -3.45
CA ALA A 286 -12.46 0.23 -2.94
C ALA A 286 -10.95 0.24 -3.28
N ALA A 287 -10.39 1.36 -3.75
CA ALA A 287 -9.03 1.39 -4.27
C ALA A 287 -8.16 2.56 -3.75
N GLY A 288 -6.85 2.34 -3.77
CA GLY A 288 -5.81 3.32 -3.47
C GLY A 288 -5.55 3.57 -2.00
N ILE A 289 -4.71 4.59 -1.73
CA ILE A 289 -4.26 4.97 -0.38
C ILE A 289 -5.44 5.22 0.57
N TRP A 290 -6.51 5.82 0.02
CA TRP A 290 -7.69 6.27 0.75
C TRP A 290 -8.90 5.33 0.62
N GLN A 291 -8.74 4.20 -0.08
CA GLN A 291 -9.79 3.19 -0.30
C GLN A 291 -11.13 3.80 -0.75
N PHE A 292 -11.10 4.58 -1.84
CA PHE A 292 -12.34 5.10 -2.42
C PHE A 292 -13.09 4.03 -3.21
N THR A 293 -14.40 3.94 -3.00
CA THR A 293 -15.29 3.24 -3.95
C THR A 293 -15.37 4.04 -5.26
N PRO A 294 -15.73 3.43 -6.40
CA PRO A 294 -15.87 4.16 -7.67
C PRO A 294 -16.89 5.30 -7.57
N ALA A 295 -18.00 5.08 -6.86
CA ALA A 295 -19.04 6.09 -6.69
C ALA A 295 -18.52 7.32 -5.91
N THR A 296 -17.83 7.08 -4.79
CA THR A 296 -17.24 8.17 -3.98
C THR A 296 -16.13 8.88 -4.75
N ALA A 297 -15.28 8.14 -5.45
CA ALA A 297 -14.21 8.70 -6.27
C ALA A 297 -14.76 9.70 -7.31
N ARG A 298 -15.79 9.31 -8.07
CA ARG A 298 -16.45 10.18 -9.06
C ARG A 298 -17.13 11.39 -8.42
N ALA A 299 -17.77 11.20 -7.27
CA ALA A 299 -18.39 12.31 -6.53
C ALA A 299 -17.38 13.40 -6.13
N TYR A 300 -16.10 13.02 -5.96
CA TYR A 300 -15.00 13.94 -5.66
C TYR A 300 -14.10 14.24 -6.88
N GLY A 301 -14.56 13.96 -8.10
CA GLY A 301 -13.92 14.37 -9.34
C GLY A 301 -12.75 13.49 -9.80
N LEU A 302 -12.60 12.28 -9.25
CA LEU A 302 -11.59 11.32 -9.70
C LEU A 302 -12.11 10.55 -10.92
N LYS A 303 -11.26 10.40 -11.94
CA LYS A 303 -11.52 9.58 -13.12
C LYS A 303 -11.28 8.11 -12.80
N VAL A 304 -12.28 7.26 -13.08
CA VAL A 304 -12.21 5.80 -12.95
C VAL A 304 -12.64 5.20 -14.28
N THR A 305 -11.66 4.80 -15.09
CA THR A 305 -11.82 4.34 -16.48
C THR A 305 -11.06 3.03 -16.70
N PRO A 306 -11.24 2.35 -17.85
CA PRO A 306 -10.44 1.18 -18.18
C PRO A 306 -8.93 1.44 -18.31
N TRP A 307 -8.50 2.70 -18.50
CA TRP A 307 -7.09 3.07 -18.71
C TRP A 307 -6.46 3.71 -17.48
N VAL A 308 -7.23 4.55 -16.79
CA VAL A 308 -6.78 5.33 -15.63
C VAL A 308 -7.75 5.14 -14.47
N ASP A 309 -7.21 4.79 -13.31
CA ASP A 309 -7.91 4.81 -12.03
C ASP A 309 -7.24 5.80 -11.08
N GLU A 310 -7.76 7.03 -11.02
CA GLU A 310 -7.19 8.11 -10.21
C GLU A 310 -7.37 7.92 -8.70
N ARG A 311 -8.11 6.89 -8.27
CA ARG A 311 -8.13 6.46 -6.86
C ARG A 311 -6.74 5.99 -6.41
N MET A 312 -5.97 5.43 -7.34
CA MET A 312 -4.62 4.97 -7.09
C MET A 312 -3.58 6.09 -7.18
N ASP A 313 -3.93 7.27 -7.70
CA ASP A 313 -3.03 8.43 -7.73
C ASP A 313 -2.90 9.04 -6.32
N PRO A 314 -1.72 9.00 -5.67
CA PRO A 314 -1.56 9.47 -4.29
C PRO A 314 -1.99 10.92 -4.08
N VAL A 315 -1.68 11.81 -5.03
CA VAL A 315 -1.92 13.25 -4.89
C VAL A 315 -3.40 13.56 -5.12
N LYS A 316 -3.98 13.07 -6.22
CA LYS A 316 -5.38 13.31 -6.57
C LYS A 316 -6.31 12.68 -5.53
N ALA A 317 -6.05 11.44 -5.12
CA ALA A 317 -6.82 10.77 -4.08
C ALA A 317 -6.73 11.50 -2.73
N THR A 318 -5.56 12.03 -2.35
CA THR A 318 -5.43 12.80 -1.09
C THR A 318 -6.21 14.11 -1.15
N ARG A 319 -6.18 14.83 -2.28
CA ARG A 319 -7.01 16.03 -2.47
C ARG A 319 -8.51 15.71 -2.40
N ALA A 320 -8.94 14.58 -2.96
CA ALA A 320 -10.32 14.10 -2.85
C ALA A 320 -10.67 13.73 -1.40
N ALA A 321 -9.79 13.02 -0.68
CA ALA A 321 -9.98 12.67 0.72
C ALA A 321 -10.10 13.89 1.62
N ALA A 322 -9.28 14.92 1.41
CA ALA A 322 -9.36 16.18 2.12
C ALA A 322 -10.75 16.84 1.96
N ARG A 323 -11.28 16.91 0.73
CA ARG A 323 -12.65 17.41 0.48
C ARG A 323 -13.70 16.53 1.15
N HIS A 324 -13.57 15.21 1.02
CA HIS A 324 -14.54 14.27 1.59
C HIS A 324 -14.62 14.35 3.12
N LEU A 325 -13.47 14.38 3.78
CA LEU A 325 -13.39 14.51 5.24
C LEU A 325 -14.00 15.82 5.73
N LYS A 326 -13.78 16.94 5.01
CA LYS A 326 -14.41 18.23 5.35
C LYS A 326 -15.92 18.20 5.20
N ASP A 327 -16.44 17.55 4.16
CA ASP A 327 -17.88 17.43 3.97
C ASP A 327 -18.53 16.56 5.05
N LEU A 328 -17.87 15.46 5.43
CA LEU A 328 -18.30 14.61 6.54
C LEU A 328 -18.28 15.38 7.86
N TYR A 329 -17.22 16.15 8.13
CA TYR A 329 -17.10 16.98 9.31
C TYR A 329 -18.25 17.99 9.44
N ARG A 330 -18.53 18.72 8.34
CA ARG A 330 -19.68 19.65 8.27
C ARG A 330 -21.01 18.92 8.44
N MET A 331 -21.15 17.75 7.83
CA MET A 331 -22.37 16.95 7.87
C MET A 331 -22.71 16.44 9.27
N PHE A 332 -21.70 16.25 10.12
CA PHE A 332 -21.84 15.74 11.47
C PHE A 332 -21.51 16.78 12.53
N ASP A 333 -21.90 18.04 12.26
CA ASP A 333 -21.91 19.14 13.22
C ASP A 333 -20.55 19.38 13.90
N GLY A 334 -19.45 19.13 13.17
CA GLY A 334 -18.10 19.33 13.69
C GLY A 334 -17.57 18.19 14.58
N ASP A 335 -18.15 16.99 14.52
CA ASP A 335 -17.66 15.82 15.25
C ASP A 335 -16.80 14.91 14.33
N TRP A 336 -15.49 14.88 14.59
CA TRP A 336 -14.56 14.06 13.83
C TRP A 336 -14.76 12.55 13.98
N HIS A 337 -15.22 12.05 15.13
CA HIS A 337 -15.45 10.61 15.31
C HIS A 337 -16.68 10.16 14.51
N LEU A 338 -17.71 11.01 14.42
CA LEU A 338 -18.84 10.76 13.52
C LEU A 338 -18.44 10.87 12.06
N ALA A 339 -17.59 11.84 11.70
CA ALA A 339 -17.03 11.98 10.35
C ALA A 339 -16.25 10.73 9.94
N LEU A 340 -15.33 10.25 10.77
CA LEU A 340 -14.58 9.01 10.56
C LEU A 340 -15.50 7.78 10.45
N SER A 341 -16.56 7.73 11.27
CA SER A 341 -17.56 6.65 11.17
C SER A 341 -18.33 6.70 9.84
N GLY A 342 -18.63 7.90 9.35
CA GLY A 342 -19.31 8.13 8.07
C GLY A 342 -18.43 7.80 6.86
N TYR A 343 -17.12 8.03 6.98
CA TYR A 343 -16.12 7.62 6.01
C TYR A 343 -16.14 6.10 5.81
N ASN A 344 -16.20 5.31 6.90
CA ASN A 344 -16.14 3.86 6.83
C ASN A 344 -17.44 3.17 6.37
N CYS A 345 -18.63 3.58 6.83
CA CYS A 345 -19.87 2.81 6.59
C CYS A 345 -21.04 3.56 5.95
N SER A 346 -20.75 4.59 5.16
CA SER A 346 -21.70 5.50 4.53
C SER A 346 -22.36 6.49 5.50
N PRO A 347 -22.46 7.78 5.11
CA PRO A 347 -23.08 8.80 5.95
C PRO A 347 -24.56 8.54 6.26
N ALA A 348 -25.27 7.83 5.38
CA ALA A 348 -26.68 7.51 5.58
C ALA A 348 -26.91 6.58 6.79
N ARG A 349 -25.98 5.64 7.04
CA ARG A 349 -26.06 4.75 8.21
C ARG A 349 -25.81 5.52 9.49
N ILE A 350 -24.83 6.41 9.51
CA ILE A 350 -24.54 7.27 10.66
C ILE A 350 -25.73 8.18 10.96
N ARG A 351 -26.33 8.83 9.95
CA ARG A 351 -27.56 9.63 10.14
C ARG A 351 -28.72 8.82 10.74
N ARG A 352 -28.88 7.55 10.35
CA ARG A 352 -29.89 6.66 10.94
C ARG A 352 -29.62 6.36 12.42
N ALA A 353 -28.36 6.07 12.76
CA ALA A 353 -27.94 5.87 14.15
C ALA A 353 -28.13 7.14 14.98
N ILE A 354 -27.79 8.31 14.44
CA ILE A 354 -28.03 9.62 15.06
C ILE A 354 -29.51 9.85 15.33
N ARG A 355 -30.40 9.58 14.36
CA ARG A 355 -31.85 9.70 14.58
C ARG A 355 -32.34 8.80 15.71
N LYS A 356 -31.84 7.56 15.80
CA LYS A 356 -32.20 6.62 16.87
C LYS A 356 -31.73 7.09 18.25
N VAL A 357 -30.55 7.69 18.33
CA VAL A 357 -30.01 8.24 19.59
C VAL A 357 -30.76 9.51 19.99
N ARG A 358 -31.05 10.40 19.04
CA ARG A 358 -31.83 11.62 19.28
C ARG A 358 -33.25 11.31 19.75
N SER A 359 -33.90 10.28 19.20
CA SER A 359 -35.24 9.84 19.67
C SER A 359 -35.24 9.31 21.10
N GLN A 360 -34.07 9.08 21.72
CA GLN A 360 -33.92 8.68 23.11
C GLN A 360 -33.50 9.86 24.01
N GLY A 361 -33.52 11.10 23.50
CA GLY A 361 -33.08 12.28 24.23
C GLY A 361 -31.58 12.35 24.49
N ARG A 362 -30.76 11.60 23.74
CA ARG A 362 -29.31 11.52 23.93
C ARG A 362 -28.56 12.32 22.86
N ALA A 363 -27.41 12.88 23.24
CA ALA A 363 -26.51 13.56 22.31
C ALA A 363 -25.93 12.57 21.26
N PRO A 364 -25.76 12.95 20.00
CA PRO A 364 -25.39 12.05 18.91
C PRO A 364 -23.88 11.72 18.85
N THR A 365 -23.22 11.46 19.97
CA THR A 365 -21.77 11.18 20.02
C THR A 365 -21.43 9.78 19.50
N PHE A 366 -20.18 9.55 19.09
CA PHE A 366 -19.69 8.21 18.72
C PHE A 366 -20.06 7.14 19.75
N ARG A 367 -19.84 7.43 21.05
CA ARG A 367 -20.20 6.53 22.17
C ARG A 367 -21.68 6.17 22.16
N ASN A 368 -22.56 7.12 21.88
CA ASN A 368 -24.00 6.90 21.92
C ASN A 368 -24.52 6.20 20.66
N ILE A 369 -23.93 6.46 19.48
CA ILE A 369 -24.30 5.77 18.24
C ILE A 369 -23.67 4.37 18.11
N TYR A 370 -22.64 4.07 18.90
CA TYR A 370 -21.88 2.81 18.88
C TYR A 370 -22.76 1.54 18.77
N PRO A 371 -23.86 1.38 19.54
CA PRO A 371 -24.71 0.18 19.45
C PRO A 371 -25.49 0.05 18.13
N TYR A 372 -25.65 1.15 17.40
CA TYR A 372 -26.50 1.27 16.21
C TYR A 372 -25.73 1.29 14.89
N ILE A 373 -24.40 1.23 14.93
CA ILE A 373 -23.52 1.20 13.75
C ILE A 373 -22.92 -0.20 13.53
N PRO A 374 -22.44 -0.53 12.31
CA PRO A 374 -21.84 -1.83 12.00
C PRO A 374 -20.61 -2.16 12.84
N ARG A 375 -20.35 -3.46 13.03
CA ARG A 375 -19.19 -3.96 13.80
C ARG A 375 -17.86 -3.41 13.27
N GLU A 376 -17.67 -3.39 11.96
CA GLU A 376 -16.47 -2.83 11.33
C GLU A 376 -16.22 -1.38 11.77
N THR A 377 -17.25 -0.54 11.70
CA THR A 377 -17.20 0.89 12.05
C THR A 377 -16.96 1.14 13.54
N ARG A 378 -17.49 0.27 14.41
CA ARG A 378 -17.23 0.33 15.86
C ARG A 378 -15.75 0.21 16.18
N ASN A 379 -15.03 -0.61 15.43
CA ASN A 379 -13.60 -0.86 15.61
C ASN A 379 -12.73 0.13 14.84
N TYR A 380 -13.30 0.79 13.84
CA TYR A 380 -12.60 1.73 12.96
C TYR A 380 -12.02 2.95 13.71
N VAL A 381 -12.85 3.67 14.47
CA VAL A 381 -12.40 4.87 15.20
C VAL A 381 -11.31 4.53 16.24
N PRO A 382 -11.47 3.52 17.12
CA PRO A 382 -10.41 3.11 18.05
C PRO A 382 -9.11 2.68 17.34
N THR A 383 -9.22 2.02 16.19
CA THR A 383 -8.05 1.61 15.40
C THR A 383 -7.30 2.81 14.84
N TYR A 384 -8.03 3.81 14.33
CA TYR A 384 -7.45 5.08 13.90
C TYR A 384 -6.73 5.78 15.06
N VAL A 385 -7.37 5.90 16.22
CA VAL A 385 -6.76 6.53 17.41
C VAL A 385 -5.47 5.81 17.81
N ALA A 386 -5.49 4.47 17.90
CA ALA A 386 -4.32 3.69 18.24
C ALA A 386 -3.18 3.87 17.22
N THR A 387 -3.50 3.87 15.94
CA THR A 387 -2.54 4.08 14.85
C THR A 387 -1.92 5.48 14.91
N ALA A 388 -2.73 6.51 15.14
CA ALA A 388 -2.28 7.89 15.26
C ALA A 388 -1.33 8.07 16.46
N LEU A 389 -1.70 7.55 17.63
CA LEU A 389 -0.88 7.65 18.85
C LEU A 389 0.45 6.90 18.71
N MET A 390 0.40 5.63 18.28
CA MET A 390 1.60 4.81 18.17
C MET A 390 2.57 5.32 17.10
N LEU A 391 2.04 5.71 15.92
CA LEU A 391 2.89 6.02 14.78
C LEU A 391 3.25 7.50 14.71
N SER A 392 2.65 8.38 15.51
CA SER A 392 3.22 9.70 15.81
C SER A 392 4.41 9.61 16.75
N ASN A 393 4.38 8.66 17.70
CA ASN A 393 5.38 8.52 18.76
C ASN A 393 6.02 7.13 18.81
N PRO A 394 6.62 6.60 17.71
CA PRO A 394 7.04 5.18 17.65
C PRO A 394 8.01 4.76 18.77
N GLY A 395 8.91 5.66 19.19
CA GLY A 395 9.86 5.38 20.27
C GLY A 395 9.20 5.20 21.64
N SER A 396 8.04 5.83 21.89
CA SER A 396 7.29 5.69 23.15
C SER A 396 6.52 4.38 23.24
N PHE A 397 6.46 3.60 22.16
CA PHE A 397 5.70 2.35 22.05
C PHE A 397 6.61 1.15 21.69
N ASP A 398 7.91 1.26 21.95
CA ASP A 398 8.94 0.24 21.68
C ASP A 398 8.96 -0.23 20.21
N LEU A 399 8.59 0.64 19.26
CA LEU A 399 8.70 0.35 17.84
C LEU A 399 10.12 0.64 17.35
N GLU A 400 10.73 -0.34 16.69
CA GLU A 400 12.08 -0.19 16.14
C GLU A 400 12.19 0.94 15.12
N HIS A 401 13.41 1.47 15.01
CA HIS A 401 13.76 2.35 13.91
C HIS A 401 13.80 1.56 12.59
N VAL A 402 12.90 1.91 11.67
CA VAL A 402 12.91 1.34 10.32
C VAL A 402 13.65 2.27 9.36
N GLN A 403 14.40 1.69 8.41
CA GLN A 403 14.96 2.48 7.31
C GLN A 403 13.81 3.19 6.56
N PRO A 404 13.87 4.53 6.38
CA PRO A 404 12.79 5.25 5.72
C PRO A 404 12.61 4.79 4.26
N GLY A 405 11.38 4.85 3.78
CA GLY A 405 11.09 4.76 2.35
C GLY A 405 11.75 5.90 1.55
N PRO A 406 11.62 5.86 0.21
CA PRO A 406 12.17 6.85 -0.67
C PRO A 406 11.40 8.16 -0.52
N ARG A 407 11.98 9.26 -0.96
CA ARG A 407 11.20 10.48 -1.10
C ARG A 407 10.25 10.36 -2.28
N TYR A 408 8.98 10.70 -2.09
CA TYR A 408 8.03 10.82 -3.19
C TYR A 408 8.30 12.11 -3.96
N ARG A 409 9.19 12.02 -4.95
CA ARG A 409 9.61 13.11 -5.83
C ARG A 409 9.68 12.61 -7.27
N PHE A 410 9.30 13.46 -8.21
CA PHE A 410 9.22 13.11 -9.63
C PHE A 410 9.28 14.36 -10.49
N ASP A 411 9.72 14.21 -11.73
CA ASP A 411 9.45 15.21 -12.77
C ASP A 411 8.09 14.85 -13.41
N GLN A 412 7.28 15.84 -13.75
CA GLN A 412 6.04 15.64 -14.50
C GLN A 412 6.18 16.26 -15.89
N VAL A 413 5.88 15.47 -16.92
CA VAL A 413 5.96 15.87 -18.32
C VAL A 413 4.62 15.61 -19.02
N PRO A 414 4.09 16.57 -19.79
CA PRO A 414 2.94 16.32 -20.65
C PRO A 414 3.36 15.45 -21.83
N VAL A 415 2.67 14.33 -22.03
CA VAL A 415 2.92 13.38 -23.11
C VAL A 415 1.65 13.18 -23.91
N GLU A 416 1.73 13.42 -25.21
CA GLU A 416 0.66 13.16 -26.16
C GLU A 416 0.71 11.71 -26.63
N GLY A 417 -0.48 11.19 -26.95
CA GLY A 417 -0.64 9.87 -27.50
C GLY A 417 -0.52 8.74 -26.50
N MET A 418 -0.73 7.53 -27.03
CA MET A 418 -0.65 6.27 -26.29
C MET A 418 0.79 5.78 -26.23
N LEU A 419 1.69 6.56 -25.63
CA LEU A 419 3.10 6.19 -25.50
C LEU A 419 3.24 4.92 -24.63
N PRO A 420 3.88 3.85 -25.11
CA PRO A 420 4.17 2.67 -24.28
C PRO A 420 5.10 3.02 -23.12
N LEU A 421 4.87 2.44 -21.94
CA LEU A 421 5.73 2.68 -20.77
C LEU A 421 7.17 2.19 -20.99
N GLU A 422 7.35 1.15 -21.81
CA GLU A 422 8.67 0.68 -22.27
C GLU A 422 9.45 1.79 -22.98
N THR A 423 8.78 2.51 -23.89
CA THR A 423 9.36 3.63 -24.61
C THR A 423 9.67 4.77 -23.65
N ALA A 424 8.72 5.11 -22.77
CA ALA A 424 8.94 6.18 -21.79
C ALA A 424 10.13 5.89 -20.86
N ALA A 425 10.24 4.64 -20.38
CA ALA A 425 11.34 4.19 -19.53
C ALA A 425 12.69 4.28 -20.27
N ARG A 426 12.74 3.84 -21.54
CA ARG A 426 13.94 3.96 -22.38
C ARG A 426 14.35 5.42 -22.58
N LEU A 427 13.40 6.30 -22.88
CA LEU A 427 13.69 7.74 -23.07
C LEU A 427 14.17 8.41 -21.78
N ALA A 428 13.61 8.03 -20.62
CA ALA A 428 14.01 8.58 -19.32
C ALA A 428 15.25 7.89 -18.70
N GLY A 429 15.82 6.87 -19.35
CA GLY A 429 16.97 6.12 -18.81
C GLY A 429 16.66 5.34 -17.53
N THR A 430 15.44 4.80 -17.42
CA THR A 430 14.89 4.15 -16.21
C THR A 430 14.20 2.82 -16.58
N THR A 431 13.53 2.16 -15.63
CA THR A 431 12.78 0.91 -15.87
C THR A 431 11.27 1.14 -15.91
N VAL A 432 10.54 0.23 -16.55
CA VAL A 432 9.07 0.26 -16.60
C VAL A 432 8.47 0.21 -15.20
N GLU A 433 9.08 -0.55 -14.28
CA GLU A 433 8.63 -0.66 -12.88
C GLU A 433 8.73 0.69 -12.16
N GLN A 434 9.80 1.46 -12.40
CA GLN A 434 9.96 2.80 -11.80
C GLN A 434 8.92 3.79 -12.35
N ILE A 435 8.64 3.74 -13.66
CA ILE A 435 7.58 4.54 -14.27
C ILE A 435 6.21 4.15 -13.69
N ARG A 436 5.89 2.84 -13.63
CA ARG A 436 4.62 2.35 -13.08
C ARG A 436 4.46 2.75 -11.61
N ALA A 437 5.52 2.64 -10.82
CA ALA A 437 5.53 2.99 -9.41
C ALA A 437 5.19 4.47 -9.16
N LEU A 438 5.60 5.37 -10.05
CA LEU A 438 5.26 6.79 -9.98
C LEU A 438 3.88 7.11 -10.57
N ASN A 439 3.36 6.25 -11.45
CA ASN A 439 2.06 6.39 -12.13
C ASN A 439 1.11 5.23 -11.77
N PRO A 440 0.81 5.01 -10.47
CA PRO A 440 -0.01 3.88 -10.03
C PRO A 440 -1.46 3.93 -10.55
N SER A 441 -1.92 5.07 -11.06
CA SER A 441 -3.23 5.20 -11.70
C SER A 441 -3.32 4.56 -13.08
N LEU A 442 -2.20 4.25 -13.75
CA LEU A 442 -2.22 3.61 -15.06
C LEU A 442 -2.56 2.13 -14.92
N ARG A 443 -3.63 1.68 -15.59
CA ARG A 443 -4.09 0.29 -15.58
C ARG A 443 -3.42 -0.59 -16.64
N ARG A 444 -2.67 0.02 -17.56
CA ARG A 444 -2.00 -0.64 -18.68
C ARG A 444 -0.60 -0.08 -18.87
N ASP A 445 0.21 -0.80 -19.65
CA ASP A 445 1.62 -0.47 -19.91
C ASP A 445 1.78 0.52 -21.07
N VAL A 446 0.80 1.40 -21.18
CA VAL A 446 0.66 2.40 -22.21
C VAL A 446 -0.16 3.55 -21.67
N LEU A 447 0.19 4.77 -22.07
CA LEU A 447 -0.59 5.97 -21.72
C LEU A 447 -2.01 5.88 -22.26
N PRO A 448 -2.99 6.51 -21.57
CA PRO A 448 -4.36 6.46 -22.00
C PRO A 448 -4.54 7.16 -23.35
N PRO A 449 -5.46 6.68 -24.21
CA PRO A 449 -6.02 7.52 -25.26
C PRO A 449 -6.66 8.75 -24.61
N SER A 450 -6.18 9.94 -24.97
CA SER A 450 -6.63 11.19 -24.37
C SER A 450 -6.51 12.31 -25.39
N ALA A 451 -7.53 13.16 -25.49
CA ALA A 451 -7.43 14.35 -26.35
C ALA A 451 -6.41 15.37 -25.81
N GLU A 452 -6.20 15.38 -24.49
CA GLU A 452 -5.22 16.24 -23.80
C GLU A 452 -3.95 15.45 -23.46
N PRO A 453 -2.77 16.11 -23.41
CA PRO A 453 -1.54 15.49 -22.95
C PRO A 453 -1.68 14.87 -21.56
N PHE A 454 -1.21 13.64 -21.40
CA PHE A 454 -1.16 12.97 -20.12
C PHE A 454 0.06 13.45 -19.32
N GLY A 455 -0.14 13.94 -18.10
CA GLY A 455 0.94 14.35 -17.20
C GLY A 455 1.69 13.16 -16.61
N LEU A 456 2.56 12.52 -17.40
CA LEU A 456 3.38 11.39 -17.02
C LEU A 456 4.40 11.79 -15.95
N ARG A 457 4.47 11.04 -14.85
CA ARG A 457 5.50 11.20 -13.82
C ARG A 457 6.73 10.36 -14.15
N LEU A 458 7.90 10.97 -14.12
CA LEU A 458 9.19 10.35 -14.36
C LEU A 458 10.05 10.42 -13.11
N PRO A 459 11.08 9.56 -12.97
CA PRO A 459 12.05 9.70 -11.90
C PRO A 459 12.63 11.11 -11.89
N TYR A 460 12.76 11.67 -10.70
CA TYR A 460 13.27 13.02 -10.50
C TYR A 460 14.64 13.20 -11.17
N GLY A 461 14.79 14.23 -11.99
CA GLY A 461 16.02 14.56 -12.72
C GLY A 461 16.13 13.93 -14.12
N THR A 462 15.12 13.21 -14.59
CA THR A 462 15.13 12.54 -15.91
C THR A 462 14.39 13.32 -17.00
N TYR A 463 13.77 14.46 -16.67
CA TYR A 463 13.00 15.26 -17.63
C TYR A 463 13.77 15.61 -18.90
N GLU A 464 14.99 16.16 -18.79
CA GLU A 464 15.71 16.66 -19.97
C GLU A 464 16.01 15.53 -20.95
N THR A 465 16.55 14.41 -20.44
CA THR A 465 16.83 13.21 -21.24
C THR A 465 15.57 12.66 -21.89
N PHE A 466 14.46 12.62 -21.15
CA PHE A 466 13.18 12.19 -21.72
C PHE A 466 12.68 13.16 -22.79
N SER A 467 12.71 14.47 -22.54
CA SER A 467 12.12 15.51 -23.38
C SER A 467 12.84 15.62 -24.72
N GLU A 468 14.18 15.56 -24.72
CA GLU A 468 14.99 15.48 -25.93
C GLU A 468 14.64 14.25 -26.77
N GLY A 469 14.61 13.08 -26.12
CA GLY A 469 14.28 11.83 -26.79
C GLY A 469 12.85 11.76 -27.31
N TYR A 470 11.88 12.34 -26.57
CA TYR A 470 10.47 12.38 -26.94
C TYR A 470 10.22 13.31 -28.12
N ARG A 471 10.88 14.47 -28.18
CA ARG A 471 10.82 15.39 -29.32
C ARG A 471 11.37 14.76 -30.61
N ALA A 472 12.39 13.91 -30.47
CA ALA A 472 12.98 13.19 -31.60
C ALA A 472 12.17 11.96 -32.04
N LEU A 473 11.14 11.54 -31.31
CA LEU A 473 10.32 10.39 -31.72
C LEU A 473 9.45 10.75 -32.93
N PRO A 474 9.37 9.87 -33.95
CA PRO A 474 8.37 10.03 -35.00
C PRO A 474 6.96 9.87 -34.41
N ASP A 475 5.98 10.53 -35.01
CA ASP A 475 4.59 10.54 -34.53
C ASP A 475 3.95 9.15 -34.46
N SER A 476 4.37 8.23 -35.36
CA SER A 476 3.98 6.82 -35.31
C SER A 476 4.42 6.12 -34.02
N ALA A 477 5.59 6.49 -33.47
CA ALA A 477 6.13 5.93 -32.24
C ALA A 477 5.54 6.54 -30.97
N LYS A 478 4.87 7.71 -31.07
CA LYS A 478 4.13 8.34 -29.96
C LYS A 478 2.76 7.70 -29.72
N GLY A 479 2.28 6.86 -30.65
CA GLY A 479 0.98 6.21 -30.53
C GLY A 479 -0.18 7.20 -30.69
N LEU A 480 -0.08 8.12 -31.66
CA LEU A 480 -1.09 9.16 -31.93
C LEU A 480 -2.39 8.60 -32.55
N THR A 481 -2.37 7.37 -33.04
CA THR A 481 -3.53 6.68 -33.63
C THR A 481 -3.57 5.22 -33.19
N LEU A 482 -4.75 4.75 -32.76
CA LEU A 482 -5.01 3.34 -32.46
C LEU A 482 -6.11 2.82 -33.40
N THR A 483 -5.94 1.65 -34.01
CA THR A 483 -7.03 1.02 -34.76
C THR A 483 -7.75 0.00 -33.89
N HIS A 484 -9.03 0.22 -33.64
CA HIS A 484 -9.92 -0.72 -32.98
C HIS A 484 -10.70 -1.53 -34.00
N ARG A 485 -10.74 -2.86 -33.84
CA ARG A 485 -11.61 -3.73 -34.64
C ARG A 485 -12.91 -3.97 -33.88
N VAL A 486 -14.02 -3.52 -34.47
CA VAL A 486 -15.37 -3.63 -33.92
C VAL A 486 -15.73 -5.10 -33.75
N LYS A 487 -16.17 -5.48 -32.56
CA LYS A 487 -16.70 -6.82 -32.24
C LYS A 487 -18.22 -6.82 -32.35
N ASP A 488 -18.77 -8.03 -32.46
CA ASP A 488 -20.22 -8.21 -32.48
C ASP A 488 -20.87 -7.64 -31.21
N GLY A 489 -21.93 -6.85 -31.41
CA GLY A 489 -22.64 -6.14 -30.35
C GLY A 489 -21.98 -4.86 -29.79
N GLU A 490 -20.84 -4.41 -30.33
CA GLU A 490 -20.24 -3.13 -29.90
C GLU A 490 -20.94 -1.93 -30.56
N THR A 491 -21.09 -0.84 -29.79
CA THR A 491 -21.65 0.43 -30.29
C THR A 491 -20.56 1.50 -30.33
N PRO A 492 -20.66 2.53 -31.19
CA PRO A 492 -19.69 3.62 -31.22
C PRO A 492 -19.55 4.31 -29.86
N GLY A 493 -20.66 4.47 -29.14
CA GLY A 493 -20.67 5.01 -27.77
C GLY A 493 -19.91 4.12 -26.77
N GLY A 494 -20.14 2.81 -26.79
CA GLY A 494 -19.42 1.88 -25.92
C GLY A 494 -17.93 1.75 -26.26
N ILE A 495 -17.58 1.90 -27.54
CA ILE A 495 -16.18 1.96 -27.99
C ILE A 495 -15.54 3.28 -27.52
N ALA A 496 -16.19 4.41 -27.71
CA ALA A 496 -15.70 5.71 -27.23
C ALA A 496 -15.48 5.70 -25.71
N GLU A 497 -16.44 5.17 -24.94
CA GLU A 497 -16.32 5.01 -23.48
C GLU A 497 -15.18 4.05 -23.10
N ARG A 498 -15.03 2.92 -23.80
CA ARG A 498 -13.92 1.98 -23.59
C ARG A 498 -12.58 2.68 -23.75
N TYR A 499 -12.46 3.56 -24.74
CA TYR A 499 -11.25 4.32 -25.04
C TYR A 499 -11.24 5.70 -24.35
N GLY A 500 -12.18 6.01 -23.45
CA GLY A 500 -12.18 7.27 -22.70
C GLY A 500 -12.19 8.54 -23.55
N ILE A 501 -12.63 8.46 -24.81
CA ILE A 501 -12.77 9.61 -25.73
C ILE A 501 -14.24 9.99 -25.90
N SER A 502 -14.51 11.22 -26.36
CA SER A 502 -15.88 11.60 -26.69
C SER A 502 -16.36 10.84 -27.93
N LEU A 503 -17.66 10.52 -27.96
CA LEU A 503 -18.30 9.93 -29.15
C LEU A 503 -18.07 10.81 -30.38
N ASP A 504 -18.10 12.12 -30.20
CA ASP A 504 -17.86 13.09 -31.28
C ASP A 504 -16.44 13.00 -31.85
N ALA A 505 -15.41 12.89 -31.00
CA ALA A 505 -14.03 12.69 -31.44
C ALA A 505 -13.86 11.37 -32.22
N LEU A 506 -14.50 10.29 -31.76
CA LEU A 506 -14.48 9.01 -32.47
C LEU A 506 -15.19 9.13 -33.84
N ARG A 507 -16.33 9.82 -33.90
CA ARG A 507 -17.07 10.05 -35.15
C ARG A 507 -16.27 10.87 -36.14
N LYS A 508 -15.67 11.98 -35.71
CA LYS A 508 -14.86 12.86 -36.55
C LYS A 508 -13.67 12.13 -37.16
N ALA A 509 -12.96 11.34 -36.36
CA ALA A 509 -11.80 10.59 -36.83
C ALA A 509 -12.13 9.48 -37.84
N ASN A 510 -13.37 9.00 -37.85
CA ASN A 510 -13.83 7.91 -38.72
C ASN A 510 -14.86 8.35 -39.77
N GLN A 511 -15.14 9.66 -39.87
CA GLN A 511 -16.13 10.24 -40.78
C GLN A 511 -17.53 9.61 -40.64
N LEU A 512 -17.90 9.22 -39.41
CA LEU A 512 -19.19 8.58 -39.13
C LEU A 512 -20.33 9.61 -39.15
N SER A 513 -21.17 9.56 -40.19
CA SER A 513 -22.36 10.39 -40.36
C SER A 513 -23.53 9.88 -39.49
N GLY A 514 -24.69 10.58 -39.49
CA GLY A 514 -25.79 10.46 -38.52
C GLY A 514 -26.33 9.06 -38.17
N ASP A 515 -26.04 8.05 -38.99
CA ASP A 515 -26.34 6.66 -38.67
C ASP A 515 -25.12 6.04 -37.98
N LEU A 516 -25.20 5.87 -36.65
CA LEU A 516 -24.20 5.25 -35.76
C LEU A 516 -23.94 3.75 -36.08
N ALA A 517 -24.12 3.34 -37.33
CA ALA A 517 -23.95 1.97 -37.82
C ALA A 517 -22.47 1.64 -37.97
N ILE A 518 -22.00 0.76 -37.10
CA ILE A 518 -20.72 0.07 -37.22
C ILE A 518 -21.03 -1.43 -37.27
N ALA A 519 -20.33 -2.17 -38.12
CA ALA A 519 -20.48 -3.61 -38.26
C ALA A 519 -19.35 -4.35 -37.56
N ALA A 520 -19.64 -5.57 -37.09
CA ALA A 520 -18.61 -6.46 -36.59
C ALA A 520 -17.54 -6.69 -37.66
N GLY A 521 -16.28 -6.41 -37.33
CA GLY A 521 -15.15 -6.49 -38.25
C GLY A 521 -14.61 -5.15 -38.73
N ASP A 522 -15.39 -4.07 -38.61
CA ASP A 522 -14.97 -2.72 -39.00
C ASP A 522 -13.72 -2.26 -38.24
N ARG A 523 -12.92 -1.40 -38.87
CA ARG A 523 -11.69 -0.84 -38.29
C ARG A 523 -11.90 0.64 -38.03
N LEU A 524 -12.06 1.00 -36.76
CA LEU A 524 -12.19 2.39 -36.33
C LEU A 524 -10.84 2.93 -35.86
N VAL A 525 -10.44 4.09 -36.37
CA VAL A 525 -9.35 4.90 -35.85
C VAL A 525 -9.82 5.60 -34.57
N VAL A 526 -9.24 5.21 -33.46
CA VAL A 526 -9.40 5.87 -32.17
C VAL A 526 -8.30 6.93 -32.08
N PRO A 527 -8.64 8.23 -32.21
CA PRO A 527 -7.65 9.30 -32.11
C PRO A 527 -7.19 9.42 -30.65
N SER A 528 -5.88 9.56 -30.43
CA SER A 528 -5.30 9.93 -29.13
C SER A 528 -4.85 11.39 -29.10
N THR A 529 -5.35 12.21 -30.04
CA THR A 529 -5.29 13.68 -30.03
C THR A 529 -6.62 14.18 -30.57
N GLY A 530 -7.28 15.07 -29.82
CA GLY A 530 -8.52 15.70 -30.30
C GLY A 530 -8.17 16.78 -31.30
N SER A 531 -8.28 16.51 -32.60
CA SER A 531 -7.94 17.46 -33.67
C SER A 531 -8.73 18.79 -33.66
N ASP A 532 -9.71 18.98 -32.75
CA ASP A 532 -10.50 20.23 -32.62
C ASP A 532 -10.53 20.85 -31.23
N VAL A 533 -9.87 20.27 -30.22
CA VAL A 533 -9.92 20.82 -28.86
C VAL A 533 -8.53 20.79 -28.22
N ALA A 534 -7.55 21.34 -28.92
CA ALA A 534 -6.39 21.88 -28.22
C ALA A 534 -6.88 23.12 -27.44
N SER A 535 -7.33 22.92 -26.19
CA SER A 535 -7.52 24.05 -25.29
C SER A 535 -6.17 24.79 -25.19
N PRO A 536 -6.12 26.11 -25.44
CA PRO A 536 -4.87 26.89 -25.40
C PRO A 536 -4.04 26.68 -24.11
N GLY A 537 -4.70 26.30 -23.01
CA GLY A 537 -4.06 26.02 -21.72
C GLY A 537 -3.21 24.73 -21.66
N ALA A 538 -3.54 23.68 -22.43
CA ALA A 538 -2.78 22.42 -22.41
C ALA A 538 -1.45 22.53 -23.18
N LEU A 539 -1.44 23.31 -24.26
CA LEU A 539 -0.23 23.68 -24.99
C LEU A 539 0.60 24.73 -24.23
N ALA A 540 -0.04 25.63 -23.47
CA ALA A 540 0.66 26.56 -22.60
C ALA A 540 1.41 25.85 -21.45
N ASP A 541 0.84 24.79 -20.87
CA ASP A 541 1.51 23.97 -19.84
C ASP A 541 2.68 23.14 -20.40
N ALA A 542 2.62 22.72 -21.67
CA ALA A 542 3.73 22.06 -22.35
C ALA A 542 4.93 23.01 -22.63
N GLN A 543 4.70 24.32 -22.64
CA GLN A 543 5.74 25.35 -22.80
C GLN A 543 6.44 25.75 -21.47
N GLN A 544 5.94 25.35 -20.30
CA GLN A 544 6.46 25.80 -18.99
C GLN A 544 7.64 24.99 -18.41
N GLY A 545 8.31 24.14 -19.19
CA GLY A 545 9.44 23.33 -18.71
C GLY A 545 9.02 22.26 -17.68
N PRO A 546 9.97 21.57 -17.01
CA PRO A 546 9.64 20.48 -16.09
C PRO A 546 8.84 20.97 -14.89
N ARG A 547 7.65 20.38 -14.66
CA ARG A 547 7.02 20.42 -13.34
C ARG A 547 7.73 19.45 -12.42
N ARG A 548 8.84 19.90 -11.82
CA ARG A 548 9.59 19.14 -10.83
C ARG A 548 8.87 19.19 -9.49
N VAL A 549 8.32 18.05 -9.07
CA VAL A 549 7.56 17.95 -7.83
C VAL A 549 8.42 17.29 -6.76
N GLN A 550 8.61 18.02 -5.67
CA GLN A 550 9.21 17.53 -4.45
C GLN A 550 8.45 18.11 -3.26
N TYR A 551 7.97 17.23 -2.39
CA TYR A 551 7.41 17.64 -1.12
C TYR A 551 8.55 17.86 -0.10
N GLY A 552 8.34 18.77 0.84
CA GLY A 552 9.33 19.18 1.83
C GLY A 552 9.93 18.04 2.64
N SER A 553 10.97 18.35 3.41
CA SER A 553 11.49 17.43 4.42
C SER A 553 10.43 17.18 5.50
N ARG A 554 10.50 15.99 6.10
CA ARG A 554 9.57 15.44 7.10
C ARG A 554 9.15 16.48 8.16
N THR A 555 7.92 16.95 8.13
CA THR A 555 7.26 17.56 9.30
C THR A 555 6.67 16.47 10.16
N LEU A 556 7.51 15.72 10.87
CA LEU A 556 6.97 15.10 12.08
C LEU A 556 6.66 16.25 13.03
N ARG A 557 5.38 16.51 13.22
CA ARG A 557 4.89 17.03 14.48
C ARG A 557 4.48 15.80 15.28
N PRO A 558 5.32 15.28 16.18
CA PRO A 558 4.85 14.35 17.20
C PRO A 558 3.59 14.95 17.82
N LEU A 559 2.53 14.17 17.95
CA LEU A 559 1.40 14.60 18.77
C LEU A 559 1.95 14.61 20.19
N ALA A 560 2.16 15.81 20.73
CA ALA A 560 2.78 15.98 22.04
C ALA A 560 1.88 15.31 23.07
N ALA A 561 2.34 14.18 23.63
CA ALA A 561 1.72 13.60 24.80
C ALA A 561 1.86 14.58 25.97
N SER A 562 0.86 14.66 26.85
CA SER A 562 0.98 15.46 28.08
C SER A 562 2.26 15.02 28.81
N SER A 563 2.94 15.97 29.45
CA SER A 563 4.23 15.78 30.13
C SER A 563 4.09 14.89 31.39
N GLY A 564 3.71 13.62 31.19
CA GLY A 564 3.67 12.57 32.19
C GLY A 564 4.65 11.48 31.77
N THR A 565 5.87 11.56 32.28
CA THR A 565 6.88 10.50 32.15
C THR A 565 6.28 9.15 32.54
N LEU A 566 6.27 8.17 31.63
CA LEU A 566 5.98 6.79 32.00
C LEU A 566 6.97 6.38 33.11
N PRO A 567 6.53 5.75 34.21
CA PRO A 567 7.44 5.31 35.25
C PRO A 567 8.41 4.27 34.66
N GLY A 568 9.68 4.66 34.45
CA GLY A 568 10.77 3.74 34.12
C GLY A 568 11.63 4.01 32.88
N THR A 569 11.47 5.10 32.13
CA THR A 569 12.32 5.39 30.95
C THR A 569 13.25 6.58 31.17
N PRO A 570 14.57 6.49 30.89
CA PRO A 570 15.48 7.62 31.03
C PRO A 570 15.18 8.71 30.00
N THR A 571 15.19 9.94 30.45
CA THR A 571 14.92 11.17 29.68
C THR A 571 15.93 11.35 28.54
N ALA A 572 15.46 11.24 27.29
CA ALA A 572 16.20 11.73 26.14
C ALA A 572 15.98 13.25 25.99
N GLY A 573 17.08 14.00 25.96
CA GLY A 573 17.10 15.46 25.97
C GLY A 573 16.38 16.12 24.80
N ARG A 574 15.89 17.34 25.06
CA ARG A 574 15.29 18.28 24.10
C ARG A 574 16.21 18.48 22.89
N GLY A 575 15.91 17.82 21.77
CA GLY A 575 16.51 18.08 20.46
C GLY A 575 15.64 19.09 19.71
N GLY A 576 16.24 20.25 19.37
CA GLY A 576 15.56 21.38 18.74
C GLY A 576 14.86 21.05 17.42
N ALA A 577 13.74 21.74 17.20
CA ALA A 577 13.07 21.78 15.91
C ALA A 577 14.03 22.40 14.87
N ILE A 578 14.39 21.62 13.85
CA ILE A 578 15.00 22.16 12.63
C ILE A 578 13.83 22.62 11.75
N THR A 579 13.50 23.91 11.84
CA THR A 579 12.72 24.63 10.82
C THR A 579 13.67 24.96 9.66
N GLU A 580 13.54 24.28 8.53
CA GLU A 580 14.07 24.79 7.26
C GLU A 580 12.95 25.54 6.53
N ASP A 581 13.27 26.74 6.06
CA ASP A 581 12.35 27.71 5.46
C ASP A 581 11.46 27.12 4.37
N VAL A 582 10.16 27.33 4.54
CA VAL A 582 9.15 27.09 3.53
C VAL A 582 9.29 28.18 2.45
N THR A 583 9.98 27.88 1.35
CA THR A 583 9.88 28.74 0.17
C THR A 583 8.48 28.58 -0.43
N THR A 584 7.65 29.59 -0.22
CA THR A 584 6.31 29.70 -0.78
C THR A 584 6.44 29.90 -2.29
N TYR A 585 5.99 28.94 -3.11
CA TYR A 585 5.88 29.16 -4.54
C TYR A 585 4.49 29.72 -4.85
N ARG A 586 4.49 31.02 -5.18
CA ARG A 586 3.35 31.73 -5.78
C ARG A 586 3.27 31.28 -7.25
N VAL A 587 2.14 30.73 -7.66
CA VAL A 587 1.84 30.50 -9.07
C VAL A 587 1.78 31.86 -9.75
N LYS A 588 2.62 32.07 -10.78
CA LYS A 588 2.44 33.11 -11.78
C LYS A 588 2.00 32.45 -13.07
#